data_AF-A0A523W595-F1
#
_entry.id   AF-A0A523W595-F1
#
_cell.length_a   1.000
_cell.length_b   1.000
_cell.length_c   1.000
_cell.angle_alpha   90.00
_cell.angle_beta   90.00
_cell.angle_gamma   90.00
#
_symmetry.space_group_name_H-M   'P 1'
#
loop_
_entity.id
_entity.type
_entity.pdbx_description
1 polymer ?
#
loop_
_entity_poly.entity_id
_entity_poly.type
_entity_poly.pdbx_seq_one_letter_code
_entity_poly.pdbx_strand_id
1 'polypeptide(L)'
;MIDLIRILGSDHIFEIIDFLKKNPDQNASFIADNLNIHILTAQRVLETLEKYGFVKSKEKRGVGRPSKIFSYLGGEFKVNLDKIFSGYDLKDKLIRETGIDEISFSYDVDKEIVNAILIGGKKGEKIKLDPKKGRFLWLVPPPDSKGETIESISKKAGIPLIDAIKFSLEMQDLEILEVIR
;
A
#
# COMPACT_ATOMS: atom_id res chain seq x y z
N MET A 1 -1.74 -5.84 -6.86
CA MET A 1 -2.40 -5.51 -8.13
C MET A 1 -2.90 -4.06 -8.15
N ILE A 2 -3.43 -3.51 -7.05
CA ILE A 2 -3.83 -2.09 -6.98
C ILE A 2 -2.64 -1.16 -7.25
N ASP A 3 -1.46 -1.50 -6.75
CA ASP A 3 -0.18 -0.86 -7.06
C ASP A 3 0.11 -0.77 -8.57
N LEU A 4 -0.11 -1.86 -9.32
CA LEU A 4 0.02 -1.85 -10.78
C LEU A 4 -0.98 -0.88 -11.43
N ILE A 5 -2.26 -0.97 -11.05
CA ILE A 5 -3.31 -0.10 -11.60
C ILE A 5 -3.01 1.37 -11.32
N ARG A 6 -2.54 1.70 -10.10
CA ARG A 6 -2.13 3.07 -9.75
C ARG A 6 -1.01 3.60 -10.63
N ILE A 7 -0.03 2.75 -10.96
CA ILE A 7 1.09 3.14 -11.80
C ILE A 7 0.68 3.23 -13.26
N LEU A 8 -0.17 2.34 -13.74
CA LEU A 8 -0.73 2.42 -15.09
C LEU A 8 -1.63 3.66 -15.29
N GLY A 9 -2.21 4.18 -14.21
CA GLY A 9 -2.93 5.46 -14.20
C GLY A 9 -2.05 6.69 -13.93
N SER A 10 -0.73 6.54 -13.80
CA SER A 10 0.18 7.67 -13.57
C SER A 10 0.56 8.32 -14.89
N ASP A 11 0.58 9.66 -14.93
CA ASP A 11 0.91 10.43 -16.15
C ASP A 11 2.28 10.06 -16.75
N HIS A 12 3.25 9.70 -15.91
CA HIS A 12 4.63 9.41 -16.34
C HIS A 12 4.83 8.00 -16.91
N ILE A 13 3.83 7.10 -16.83
CA ILE A 13 4.02 5.70 -17.21
C ILE A 13 4.36 5.55 -18.69
N PHE A 14 3.70 6.30 -19.56
CA PHE A 14 3.88 6.22 -21.00
C PHE A 14 5.26 6.72 -21.39
N GLU A 15 5.70 7.84 -20.81
CA GLU A 15 7.01 8.44 -21.05
C GLU A 15 8.14 7.52 -20.59
N ILE A 16 8.01 6.94 -19.39
CA ILE A 16 8.99 6.00 -18.84
C ILE A 16 9.09 4.73 -19.71
N ILE A 17 7.95 4.16 -20.13
CA ILE A 17 7.93 2.97 -20.98
C ILE A 17 8.52 3.28 -22.36
N ASP A 18 8.13 4.39 -22.98
CA ASP A 18 8.66 4.81 -24.28
C ASP A 18 10.17 5.05 -24.22
N PHE A 19 10.64 5.73 -23.17
CA PHE A 19 12.07 5.92 -22.92
C PHE A 19 12.79 4.58 -22.78
N LEU A 20 12.27 3.64 -21.98
CA LEU A 20 12.89 2.35 -21.73
C LEU A 20 12.90 1.43 -22.97
N LYS A 21 11.90 1.56 -23.85
CA LYS A 21 11.88 0.88 -25.16
C LYS A 21 12.99 1.38 -26.08
N LYS A 22 13.25 2.69 -26.08
CA LYS A 22 14.28 3.33 -26.90
C LYS A 22 15.68 3.17 -26.30
N ASN A 23 15.78 3.12 -24.97
CA ASN A 23 17.01 3.09 -24.20
C ASN A 23 16.94 1.94 -23.19
N PRO A 24 17.26 0.69 -23.59
CA PRO A 24 17.30 -0.43 -22.67
C PRO A 24 18.46 -0.30 -21.67
N ASP A 25 18.40 -1.09 -20.59
CA ASP A 25 19.45 -1.22 -19.57
C ASP A 25 19.78 0.10 -18.84
N GLN A 26 18.75 0.89 -18.54
CA GLN A 26 18.88 2.18 -17.85
C GLN A 26 18.45 2.09 -16.38
N ASN A 27 19.08 2.89 -15.53
CA ASN A 27 18.71 2.98 -14.11
C ASN A 27 17.66 4.09 -13.89
N ALA A 28 16.99 4.04 -12.74
CA ALA A 28 15.93 5.00 -12.41
C ALA A 28 16.40 6.46 -12.39
N SER A 29 17.64 6.72 -11.94
CA SER A 29 18.20 8.09 -11.92
C SER A 29 18.31 8.66 -13.32
N PHE A 30 18.91 7.91 -14.24
CA PHE A 30 19.12 8.35 -15.61
C PHE A 30 17.80 8.61 -16.33
N ILE A 31 16.81 7.75 -16.14
CA ILE A 31 15.46 7.93 -16.69
C ILE A 31 14.82 9.19 -16.12
N ALA A 32 14.91 9.38 -14.80
CA ALA A 32 14.33 10.53 -14.11
C ALA A 32 14.93 11.86 -14.58
N ASP A 33 16.26 11.91 -14.72
CA ASP A 33 16.98 13.09 -15.21
C ASP A 33 16.58 13.43 -16.66
N ASN A 34 16.43 12.43 -17.53
CA ASN A 34 16.05 12.64 -18.94
C ASN A 34 14.59 13.06 -19.12
N LEU A 35 13.70 12.63 -18.23
CA LEU A 35 12.27 12.95 -18.28
C LEU A 35 11.89 14.14 -17.39
N ASN A 36 12.86 14.74 -16.68
CA ASN A 36 12.63 15.81 -15.72
C ASN A 36 11.57 15.46 -14.65
N ILE A 37 11.66 14.24 -14.10
CA ILE A 37 10.77 13.75 -13.04
C ILE A 37 11.58 13.39 -11.79
N HIS A 38 10.90 13.26 -10.65
CA HIS A 38 11.58 12.82 -9.43
C HIS A 38 12.06 11.36 -9.55
N ILE A 39 13.29 11.06 -9.10
CA ILE A 39 13.87 9.70 -9.18
C ILE A 39 13.00 8.63 -8.53
N LEU A 40 12.38 8.94 -7.41
CA LEU A 40 11.45 8.03 -6.72
C LEU A 40 10.25 7.65 -7.58
N THR A 41 9.77 8.55 -8.45
CA THR A 41 8.67 8.28 -9.38
C THR A 41 9.12 7.24 -10.40
N ALA A 42 10.26 7.46 -11.06
CA ALA A 42 10.82 6.51 -12.02
C ALA A 42 11.08 5.14 -11.36
N GLN A 43 11.70 5.14 -10.17
CA GLN A 43 12.00 3.92 -9.44
C GLN A 43 10.73 3.13 -9.09
N ARG A 44 9.72 3.79 -8.53
CA ARG A 44 8.45 3.15 -8.14
C ARG A 44 7.74 2.51 -9.34
N VAL A 45 7.74 3.20 -10.48
CA VAL A 45 7.20 2.68 -11.75
C VAL A 45 7.95 1.42 -12.18
N LEU A 46 9.28 1.49 -12.27
CA LEU A 46 10.12 0.39 -12.75
C LEU A 46 10.05 -0.84 -11.85
N GLU A 47 10.12 -0.66 -10.53
CA GLU A 47 10.02 -1.76 -9.55
C GLU A 47 8.64 -2.42 -9.58
N THR A 48 7.59 -1.65 -9.80
CA THR A 48 6.24 -2.23 -9.92
C THR A 48 6.12 -2.98 -11.23
N LEU A 49 6.54 -2.41 -12.36
CA LEU A 49 6.51 -3.11 -13.65
C LEU A 49 7.34 -4.39 -13.63
N GLU A 50 8.48 -4.39 -12.93
CA GLU A 50 9.30 -5.56 -12.71
C GLU A 50 8.59 -6.62 -11.85
N LYS A 51 7.97 -6.22 -10.73
CA LYS A 51 7.18 -7.12 -9.88
C LYS A 51 6.10 -7.88 -10.65
N TYR A 52 5.56 -7.28 -11.71
CA TYR A 52 4.53 -7.90 -12.57
C TYR A 52 5.08 -8.45 -13.90
N GLY A 53 6.41 -8.45 -14.11
CA GLY A 53 7.05 -9.09 -15.26
C GLY A 53 7.06 -8.28 -16.56
N PHE A 54 6.61 -7.02 -16.56
CA PHE A 54 6.65 -6.16 -17.77
C PHE A 54 8.04 -5.59 -18.06
N VAL A 55 8.90 -5.62 -17.05
CA VAL A 55 10.27 -5.13 -17.08
C VAL A 55 11.15 -6.19 -16.43
N LYS A 56 12.35 -6.42 -16.96
CA LYS A 56 13.40 -7.16 -16.24
C LYS A 56 14.40 -6.20 -15.65
N SER A 57 15.09 -6.63 -14.61
CA SER A 57 16.25 -5.92 -14.10
C SER A 57 17.51 -6.79 -14.10
N LYS A 58 18.65 -6.14 -14.02
CA LYS A 58 19.93 -6.75 -13.65
C LYS A 58 20.73 -5.79 -12.79
N GLU A 59 21.60 -6.32 -11.95
CA GLU A 59 22.58 -5.50 -11.23
C GLU A 59 23.73 -5.13 -12.16
N LYS A 60 24.04 -3.84 -12.23
CA LYS A 60 25.25 -3.33 -12.86
C LYS A 60 26.22 -2.92 -11.76
N ARG A 61 27.31 -3.67 -11.63
CA ARG A 61 28.45 -3.33 -10.77
C ARG A 61 29.35 -2.35 -11.52
N GLY A 62 29.59 -1.19 -10.92
CA GLY A 62 30.50 -0.16 -11.41
C GLY A 62 31.30 0.43 -10.25
N VAL A 63 31.83 1.64 -10.41
CA VAL A 63 32.47 2.38 -9.32
C VAL A 63 31.37 2.87 -8.37
N GLY A 64 31.30 2.33 -7.16
CA GLY A 64 30.31 2.67 -6.14
C GLY A 64 29.30 1.56 -5.84
N ARG A 65 28.12 1.93 -5.32
CA ARG A 65 27.07 0.96 -5.00
C ARG A 65 26.52 0.34 -6.29
N PRO A 66 26.29 -0.99 -6.34
CA PRO A 66 25.63 -1.63 -7.45
C PRO A 66 24.31 -0.91 -7.78
N SER A 67 24.09 -0.66 -9.06
CA SER A 67 22.86 -0.01 -9.54
C SER A 67 21.97 -1.02 -10.25
N LYS A 68 20.67 -0.93 -10.01
CA LYS A 68 19.67 -1.73 -10.70
C LYS A 68 19.33 -1.05 -12.02
N ILE A 69 19.53 -1.76 -13.12
CA ILE A 69 19.17 -1.30 -14.46
C ILE A 69 18.03 -2.13 -15.01
N PHE A 70 17.17 -1.51 -15.79
CA PHE A 70 15.89 -2.04 -16.22
C PHE A 70 15.82 -2.13 -17.74
N SER A 71 15.07 -3.11 -18.24
CA SER A 71 14.80 -3.29 -19.66
C SER A 71 13.35 -3.72 -19.85
N TYR A 72 12.64 -3.07 -20.78
CA TYR A 72 11.25 -3.37 -21.10
C TYR A 72 11.11 -4.74 -21.77
N LEU A 73 10.17 -5.56 -21.32
CA LEU A 73 9.84 -6.86 -21.91
C LEU A 73 8.52 -6.86 -22.68
N GLY A 74 7.60 -5.95 -22.36
CA GLY A 74 6.22 -6.04 -22.82
C GLY A 74 5.38 -6.99 -21.96
N GLY A 75 4.12 -7.18 -22.34
CA GLY A 75 3.22 -8.11 -21.68
C GLY A 75 1.75 -7.66 -21.68
N GLU A 76 0.90 -8.53 -21.14
CA GLU A 76 -0.52 -8.26 -20.88
C GLU A 76 -0.83 -8.41 -19.38
N PHE A 77 -1.82 -7.67 -18.90
CA PHE A 77 -2.42 -7.94 -17.59
C PHE A 77 -3.93 -8.05 -17.73
N LYS A 78 -4.51 -8.95 -16.94
CA LYS A 78 -5.95 -9.14 -16.86
C LYS A 78 -6.40 -8.76 -15.47
N VAL A 79 -7.50 -8.02 -15.40
CA VAL A 79 -8.14 -7.60 -14.17
C VAL A 79 -9.54 -8.17 -14.14
N ASN A 80 -9.91 -8.76 -13.01
CA ASN A 80 -11.29 -9.06 -12.68
C ASN A 80 -11.81 -7.91 -11.80
N LEU A 81 -12.77 -7.13 -12.32
CA LEU A 81 -13.32 -5.97 -11.61
C LEU A 81 -14.11 -6.41 -10.38
N ASP A 82 -14.89 -7.48 -10.45
CA ASP A 82 -15.65 -8.01 -9.30
C ASP A 82 -14.71 -8.38 -8.14
N LYS A 83 -13.53 -8.93 -8.46
CA LYS A 83 -12.49 -9.22 -7.47
C LYS A 83 -11.79 -7.97 -6.94
N ILE A 84 -11.73 -6.89 -7.71
CA ILE A 84 -11.18 -5.61 -7.22
C ILE A 84 -12.16 -4.94 -6.26
N PHE A 85 -13.45 -4.96 -6.62
CA PHE A 85 -14.53 -4.37 -5.85
C PHE A 85 -15.14 -5.35 -4.84
N SER A 86 -14.54 -6.53 -4.64
CA SER A 86 -14.99 -7.48 -3.62
C SER A 86 -14.86 -6.84 -2.24
N GLY A 87 -15.94 -6.82 -1.47
CA GLY A 87 -15.98 -6.14 -0.18
C GLY A 87 -16.17 -4.62 -0.27
N TYR A 88 -16.35 -4.05 -1.47
CA TYR A 88 -16.62 -2.60 -1.60
C TYR A 88 -17.94 -2.20 -0.96
N ASP A 89 -18.88 -3.13 -0.85
CA ASP A 89 -20.12 -3.03 -0.08
C ASP A 89 -19.88 -2.82 1.44
N LEU A 90 -18.68 -3.11 1.95
CA LEU A 90 -18.31 -2.86 3.34
C LEU A 90 -18.10 -1.37 3.66
N LYS A 91 -17.97 -0.50 2.65
CA LYS A 91 -17.67 0.93 2.88
C LYS A 91 -18.65 1.61 3.85
N ASP A 92 -19.92 1.20 3.80
CA ASP A 92 -21.03 1.75 4.59
C ASP A 92 -21.25 0.98 5.90
N LYS A 93 -20.50 -0.11 6.12
CA LYS A 93 -20.59 -0.90 7.35
C LYS A 93 -19.90 -0.20 8.49
N LEU A 94 -20.53 -0.28 9.66
CA LEU A 94 -19.97 0.19 10.92
C LEU A 94 -18.91 -0.80 11.41
N ILE A 95 -17.77 -0.28 11.83
CA ILE A 95 -16.70 -1.05 12.47
C ILE A 95 -16.37 -0.47 13.84
N ARG A 96 -15.86 -1.32 14.72
CA ARG A 96 -15.27 -0.96 16.02
C ARG A 96 -14.23 -2.02 16.42
N GLU A 97 -13.41 -1.71 17.41
CA GLU A 97 -12.49 -2.67 18.00
C GLU A 97 -13.24 -3.82 18.68
N THR A 98 -12.67 -5.03 18.64
CA THR A 98 -13.27 -6.19 19.32
C THR A 98 -13.01 -6.16 20.84
N GLY A 99 -11.89 -5.58 21.26
CA GLY A 99 -11.51 -5.50 22.68
C GLY A 99 -10.90 -6.78 23.26
N ILE A 100 -10.17 -7.54 22.45
CA ILE A 100 -9.50 -8.78 22.87
C ILE A 100 -8.30 -8.46 23.76
N ASP A 101 -8.24 -9.05 24.96
CA ASP A 101 -7.22 -8.79 25.99
C ASP A 101 -5.80 -9.12 25.51
N GLU A 102 -5.65 -10.07 24.60
CA GLU A 102 -4.37 -10.49 24.02
C GLU A 102 -3.78 -9.50 23.02
N ILE A 103 -4.56 -8.50 22.59
CA ILE A 103 -4.18 -7.51 21.58
C ILE A 103 -3.95 -6.16 22.27
N SER A 104 -2.79 -5.56 22.00
CA SER A 104 -2.48 -4.20 22.46
C SER A 104 -1.82 -3.38 21.37
N PHE A 105 -1.87 -2.05 21.53
CA PHE A 105 -1.35 -1.12 20.54
C PHE A 105 -0.14 -0.38 21.08
N SER A 106 0.90 -0.26 20.25
CA SER A 106 1.95 0.74 20.45
C SER A 106 1.54 1.99 19.69
N TYR A 107 1.21 3.06 20.40
CA TYR A 107 0.70 4.31 19.82
C TYR A 107 1.52 5.53 20.20
N ASP A 108 1.38 6.58 19.40
CA ASP A 108 1.91 7.92 19.62
C ASP A 108 0.70 8.86 19.76
N VAL A 109 0.45 9.32 20.99
CA VAL A 109 -0.72 10.14 21.32
C VAL A 109 -0.64 11.51 20.66
N ASP A 110 0.56 12.11 20.63
CA ASP A 110 0.76 13.44 20.06
C ASP A 110 0.48 13.46 18.56
N LYS A 111 0.73 12.34 17.89
CA LYS A 111 0.47 12.17 16.45
C LYS A 111 -0.88 11.53 16.14
N GLU A 112 -1.62 11.07 17.14
CA GLU A 112 -2.88 10.34 16.94
C GLU A 112 -2.71 9.12 16.01
N ILE A 113 -1.66 8.32 16.25
CA ILE A 113 -1.30 7.19 15.36
C ILE A 113 -0.97 5.93 16.18
N VAL A 114 -1.48 4.78 15.72
CA VAL A 114 -0.98 3.47 16.12
C VAL A 114 0.25 3.10 15.28
N ASN A 115 1.41 2.95 15.92
CA ASN A 115 2.66 2.56 15.27
C ASN A 115 2.75 1.06 15.00
N ALA A 116 2.21 0.24 15.91
CA ALA A 116 2.24 -1.21 15.77
C ALA A 116 1.14 -1.90 16.58
N ILE A 117 0.74 -3.07 16.12
CA ILE A 117 -0.16 -4.01 16.79
C ILE A 117 0.70 -5.08 17.46
N LEU A 118 0.38 -5.41 18.71
CA LEU A 118 1.09 -6.37 19.55
C LEU A 118 0.12 -7.50 19.92
N ILE A 119 0.34 -8.70 19.40
CA ILE A 119 -0.54 -9.86 19.57
C ILE A 119 0.14 -10.88 20.49
N GLY A 120 -0.42 -11.18 21.66
CA GLY A 120 0.10 -12.18 22.59
C GLY A 120 1.11 -11.65 23.63
N GLY A 121 1.05 -10.36 23.96
CA GLY A 121 1.85 -9.74 25.04
C GLY A 121 3.35 -9.53 24.74
N LYS A 122 4.21 -9.44 25.78
CA LYS A 122 5.63 -9.00 25.67
C LYS A 122 6.53 -9.82 24.74
N LYS A 123 6.19 -11.07 24.42
CA LYS A 123 6.89 -11.94 23.45
C LYS A 123 6.07 -12.20 22.17
N GLY A 124 4.97 -11.49 22.03
CA GLY A 124 4.00 -11.63 20.97
C GLY A 124 4.49 -11.13 19.61
N GLU A 125 3.68 -11.36 18.59
CA GLU A 125 3.93 -10.87 17.25
C GLU A 125 3.73 -9.35 17.21
N LYS A 126 4.67 -8.65 16.54
CA LYS A 126 4.61 -7.21 16.32
C LYS A 126 4.40 -6.89 14.86
N ILE A 127 3.21 -6.39 14.53
CA ILE A 127 2.87 -5.93 13.19
C ILE A 127 3.07 -4.42 13.13
N LYS A 128 4.07 -3.97 12.37
CA LYS A 128 4.32 -2.54 12.16
C LYS A 128 3.31 -1.98 11.16
N LEU A 129 2.76 -0.81 11.46
CA LEU A 129 1.85 -0.10 10.57
C LEU A 129 2.58 1.08 9.92
N ASP A 130 2.22 1.37 8.66
CA ASP A 130 2.54 2.66 8.07
C ASP A 130 1.66 3.77 8.71
N PRO A 131 2.07 5.04 8.62
CA PRO A 131 1.36 6.12 9.29
C PRO A 131 -0.13 6.25 8.91
N LYS A 132 -0.53 5.91 7.68
CA LYS A 132 -1.93 6.02 7.25
C LYS A 132 -2.77 4.90 7.82
N LYS A 133 -2.28 3.65 7.78
CA LYS A 133 -2.94 2.51 8.45
C LYS A 133 -3.00 2.72 9.96
N GLY A 134 -1.94 3.24 10.55
CA GLY A 134 -1.87 3.56 11.97
C GLY A 134 -2.87 4.63 12.41
N ARG A 135 -3.02 5.69 11.61
CA ARG A 135 -4.05 6.73 11.85
C ARG A 135 -5.46 6.19 11.65
N PHE A 136 -5.66 5.31 10.66
CA PHE A 136 -6.94 4.66 10.46
C PHE A 136 -7.33 3.85 11.70
N LEU A 137 -6.43 3.02 12.22
CA LEU A 137 -6.68 2.21 13.40
C LEU A 137 -6.92 3.05 14.65
N TRP A 138 -6.19 4.15 14.83
CA TRP A 138 -6.42 5.12 15.92
C TRP A 138 -7.84 5.69 15.93
N LEU A 139 -8.44 5.84 14.76
CA LEU A 139 -9.79 6.38 14.59
C LEU A 139 -10.87 5.30 14.65
N VAL A 140 -10.52 4.02 14.76
CA VAL A 140 -11.50 2.95 14.94
C VAL A 140 -12.12 3.12 16.34
N PRO A 141 -13.47 3.12 16.44
CA PRO A 141 -14.12 3.30 17.75
C PRO A 141 -13.85 2.14 18.72
N PRO A 142 -13.86 2.39 20.04
CA PRO A 142 -13.65 1.36 21.04
C PRO A 142 -14.79 0.33 21.08
N PRO A 143 -14.61 -0.81 21.78
CA PRO A 143 -15.55 -1.94 21.75
C PRO A 143 -16.97 -1.62 22.26
N ASP A 144 -17.11 -0.65 23.16
CA ASP A 144 -18.39 -0.21 23.72
C ASP A 144 -19.11 0.83 22.86
N SER A 145 -18.50 1.28 21.77
CA SER A 145 -19.07 2.26 20.85
C SER A 145 -20.13 1.65 19.92
N LYS A 146 -20.96 2.54 19.33
CA LYS A 146 -21.88 2.20 18.21
C LYS A 146 -21.16 1.93 16.90
N GLY A 147 -19.84 2.15 16.85
CA GLY A 147 -19.02 2.04 15.65
C GLY A 147 -19.11 3.25 14.73
N GLU A 148 -18.29 3.24 13.68
CA GLU A 148 -18.25 4.26 12.64
C GLU A 148 -18.00 3.60 11.28
N THR A 149 -18.46 4.21 10.19
CA THR A 149 -18.33 3.61 8.86
C THR A 149 -16.89 3.61 8.39
N ILE A 150 -16.49 2.57 7.64
CA ILE A 150 -15.16 2.48 7.03
C ILE A 150 -14.90 3.72 6.16
N GLU A 151 -15.89 4.19 5.40
CA GLU A 151 -15.75 5.38 4.57
C GLU A 151 -15.43 6.66 5.37
N SER A 152 -16.12 6.87 6.49
CA SER A 152 -15.88 8.05 7.33
C SER A 152 -14.49 8.02 7.96
N ILE A 153 -14.10 6.88 8.54
CA ILE A 153 -12.76 6.69 9.13
C ILE A 153 -11.68 6.85 8.06
N SER A 154 -11.86 6.24 6.89
CA SER A 154 -10.94 6.33 5.74
C SER A 154 -10.68 7.79 5.34
N LYS A 155 -11.74 8.59 5.26
CA LYS A 155 -11.66 10.01 4.91
C LYS A 155 -10.88 10.81 5.96
N LYS A 156 -11.17 10.58 7.25
CA LYS A 156 -10.46 11.24 8.38
C LYS A 156 -8.98 10.85 8.43
N ALA A 157 -8.66 9.58 8.17
CA ALA A 157 -7.31 9.04 8.19
C ALA A 157 -6.46 9.41 6.95
N GLY A 158 -7.09 9.89 5.88
CA GLY A 158 -6.38 10.22 4.63
C GLY A 158 -5.83 8.98 3.89
N ILE A 159 -6.46 7.82 4.10
CA ILE A 159 -6.20 6.57 3.39
C ILE A 159 -7.24 6.40 2.28
N PRO A 160 -6.86 5.91 1.08
CA PRO A 160 -7.84 5.59 0.03
C PRO A 160 -8.85 4.55 0.51
N LEU A 161 -10.14 4.74 0.19
CA LEU A 161 -11.22 3.86 0.65
C LEU A 161 -10.98 2.37 0.37
N ILE A 162 -10.48 2.04 -0.81
CA ILE A 162 -10.20 0.64 -1.15
C ILE A 162 -9.07 0.04 -0.31
N ASP A 163 -8.09 0.84 0.12
CA ASP A 163 -7.02 0.39 1.01
C ASP A 163 -7.56 0.26 2.44
N ALA A 164 -8.45 1.16 2.87
CA ALA A 164 -9.14 1.06 4.15
C ALA A 164 -9.99 -0.22 4.24
N ILE A 165 -10.81 -0.51 3.24
CA ILE A 165 -11.64 -1.73 3.21
C ILE A 165 -10.78 -2.99 3.31
N LYS A 166 -9.67 -3.06 2.55
CA LYS A 166 -8.75 -4.18 2.63
C LYS A 166 -8.09 -4.29 4.00
N PHE A 167 -7.66 -3.16 4.55
CA PHE A 167 -7.08 -3.14 5.88
C PHE A 167 -8.10 -3.56 6.94
N SER A 168 -9.36 -3.15 6.83
CA SER A 168 -10.42 -3.59 7.73
C SER A 168 -10.66 -5.09 7.67
N LEU A 169 -10.66 -5.69 6.47
CA LEU A 169 -10.72 -7.15 6.31
C LEU A 169 -9.51 -7.85 6.94
N GLU A 170 -8.29 -7.35 6.69
CA GLU A 170 -7.07 -7.87 7.33
C GLU A 170 -7.16 -7.80 8.86
N MET A 171 -7.67 -6.70 9.42
CA MET A 171 -7.83 -6.53 10.87
C MET A 171 -8.98 -7.37 11.45
N GLN A 172 -10.03 -7.61 10.67
CA GLN A 172 -11.12 -8.50 11.04
C GLN A 172 -10.66 -9.96 11.10
N ASP A 173 -9.85 -10.40 10.14
CA ASP A 173 -9.25 -11.75 10.14
C ASP A 173 -8.33 -11.98 11.34
N LEU A 174 -7.73 -10.90 11.86
CA LEU A 174 -6.92 -10.90 13.09
C LEU A 174 -7.74 -10.64 14.35
N GLU A 175 -9.06 -10.56 14.24
CA GLU A 175 -10.00 -10.29 15.33
C GLU A 175 -9.77 -8.94 16.05
N ILE A 176 -9.01 -8.03 15.46
CA ILE A 176 -8.69 -6.71 16.03
C ILE A 176 -9.92 -5.79 16.00
N LEU A 177 -10.69 -5.88 14.92
CA LEU A 177 -11.94 -5.15 14.76
C LEU A 177 -13.06 -6.09 14.31
N GLU A 178 -14.29 -5.69 14.58
CA GLU A 178 -15.49 -6.36 14.10
C GLU A 178 -16.31 -5.47 13.18
N VAL A 179 -16.98 -6.10 12.22
CA VAL A 179 -17.99 -5.46 11.38
C VAL A 179 -19.34 -5.63 12.06
N ILE A 180 -19.94 -4.52 12.47
CA ILE A 180 -21.24 -4.49 13.11
C ILE A 180 -22.31 -4.76 12.06
N ARG A 181 -23.22 -5.69 12.35
CA ARG A 181 -24.31 -6.10 11.45
C ARG A 181 -25.40 -5.05 11.34
#